data_AF-A0AAT9W231-F1
#
_entry.id   AF-A0AAT9W231-F1
#
_cell.length_a   1.000
_cell.length_b   1.000
_cell.length_c   1.000
_cell.angle_alpha   90.00
_cell.angle_beta   90.00
_cell.angle_gamma   90.00
#
_symmetry.space_group_name_H-M   'P 1'
#
loop_
_entity.id
_entity.type
_entity.pdbx_description
1 polymer ?
#
loop_
_entity_poly.entity_id
_entity_poly.type
_entity_poly.pdbx_seq_one_letter_code
_entity_poly.pdbx_strand_id
1 'polypeptide(L)'
;MASQNPMDVLRELAEKKLNDTTTRLGSARQVHAHETTRLDQLKTYAQEYRQQLQSTIMDSGVSIMALQTHQHFLTSLDGVVAQQVRRVSASQYTVDDVQEAWKKDKQRLNAFEALKNRADVQRLLKENRLEQKLMDEFARRASQRNT
;
A
#
# COMPACT_ATOMS: atom_id res chain seq x y z
N MET A 1 23.90 21.61 22.06
CA MET A 1 23.27 20.51 21.28
C MET A 1 22.28 21.14 20.34
N ALA A 2 22.47 21.03 19.03
CA ALA A 2 21.56 21.63 18.06
C ALA A 2 20.16 21.04 18.25
N SER A 3 19.18 21.88 18.58
CA SER A 3 17.77 21.48 18.64
C SER A 3 17.37 20.87 17.30
N GLN A 4 16.95 19.60 17.29
CA GLN A 4 16.45 18.91 16.10
C GLN A 4 15.49 19.82 15.34
N ASN A 5 15.77 20.09 14.06
CA ASN A 5 14.95 21.00 13.26
C ASN A 5 13.52 20.43 13.16
N PRO A 6 12.47 21.20 13.51
CA PRO A 6 11.08 20.73 13.44
C PRO A 6 10.69 20.11 12.09
N MET A 7 11.28 20.58 10.98
CA MET A 7 11.05 20.01 9.65
C MET A 7 11.62 18.61 9.48
N ASP A 8 12.75 18.29 10.12
CA ASP A 8 13.34 16.96 10.09
C ASP A 8 12.44 15.95 10.81
N VAL A 9 11.91 16.35 11.97
CA VAL A 9 10.96 15.55 12.76
C VAL A 9 9.68 15.27 11.97
N LEU A 10 9.12 16.28 11.29
CA LEU A 10 7.91 16.12 10.48
C LEU A 10 8.13 15.21 9.26
N ARG A 11 9.29 15.32 8.60
CA ARG A 11 9.67 14.42 7.50
C ARG A 11 9.82 12.99 8.00
N GLU A 12 10.55 12.77 9.08
CA GLU A 12 10.76 11.43 9.67
C GLU A 12 9.44 10.78 10.09
N LEU A 13 8.53 11.56 10.70
CA LEU A 13 7.21 11.06 11.05
C LEU A 13 6.38 10.66 9.82
N ALA A 14 6.46 11.45 8.74
CA ALA A 14 5.78 11.13 7.48
C ALA A 14 6.39 9.91 6.79
N GLU A 15 7.71 9.76 6.84
CA GLU A 15 8.42 8.59 6.31
C GLU A 15 8.03 7.32 7.07
N LYS A 16 8.05 7.35 8.40
CA LYS A 16 7.57 6.24 9.23
C LYS A 16 6.12 5.88 8.90
N LYS A 17 5.25 6.89 8.77
CA LYS A 17 3.84 6.68 8.42
C LYS A 17 3.68 6.03 7.05
N LEU A 18 4.44 6.48 6.05
CA LEU A 18 4.45 5.89 4.72
C LEU A 18 4.92 4.43 4.75
N ASN A 19 5.97 4.11 5.52
CA ASN A 19 6.46 2.75 5.69
C ASN A 19 5.39 1.84 6.32
N ASP A 20 4.71 2.30 7.37
CA ASP A 20 3.60 1.57 8.00
C ASP A 20 2.47 1.30 7.00
N THR A 21 2.06 2.32 6.23
CA THR A 21 1.00 2.19 5.22
C THR A 21 1.44 1.29 4.05
N THR A 22 2.72 1.29 3.68
CA THR A 22 3.29 0.39 2.66
C THR A 22 3.20 -1.06 3.10
N THR A 23 3.56 -1.36 4.36
CA THR A 23 3.41 -2.71 4.93
C THR A 23 1.95 -3.16 4.91
N ARG A 24 1.03 -2.28 5.34
CA ARG A 24 -0.42 -2.56 5.29
C ARG A 24 -0.92 -2.82 3.88
N LEU A 25 -0.45 -2.07 2.88
CA LEU A 25 -0.81 -2.28 1.48
C LEU A 25 -0.34 -3.64 0.98
N GLY A 26 0.88 -4.05 1.35
CA GLY A 26 1.42 -5.38 1.06
C GLY A 26 0.53 -6.49 1.64
N SER A 27 0.17 -6.39 2.92
CA SER A 27 -0.73 -7.36 3.57
C SER A 27 -2.11 -7.41 2.92
N ALA A 28 -2.72 -6.26 2.61
CA ALA A 28 -4.03 -6.19 1.95
C ALA A 28 -4.00 -6.88 0.58
N ARG A 29 -2.95 -6.65 -0.22
CA ARG A 29 -2.77 -7.30 -1.52
C ARG A 29 -2.57 -8.81 -1.40
N GLN A 30 -1.83 -9.27 -0.40
CA GLN A 30 -1.65 -10.70 -0.14
C GLN A 30 -2.98 -11.38 0.22
N VAL A 31 -3.79 -10.75 1.07
CA VAL A 31 -5.14 -11.24 1.41
C VAL A 31 -6.00 -11.31 0.14
N HIS A 32 -6.04 -10.25 -0.66
CA HIS A 32 -6.83 -10.23 -1.89
C HIS A 32 -6.39 -11.32 -2.89
N ALA A 33 -5.09 -11.52 -3.06
CA ALA A 33 -4.55 -12.59 -3.90
C ALA A 33 -4.98 -13.98 -3.38
N HIS A 34 -4.91 -14.21 -2.06
CA HIS A 34 -5.34 -15.46 -1.46
C HIS A 34 -6.84 -15.74 -1.68
N GLU A 35 -7.70 -14.74 -1.43
CA GLU A 35 -9.15 -14.87 -1.64
C GLU A 35 -9.48 -15.13 -3.12
N THR A 36 -8.74 -14.54 -4.04
CA THR A 36 -8.89 -14.73 -5.49
C THR A 36 -8.48 -16.13 -5.92
N THR A 37 -7.32 -16.62 -5.47
CA THR A 37 -6.88 -18.00 -5.71
C THR A 37 -7.89 -19.01 -5.18
N ARG A 38 -8.44 -18.77 -3.98
CA ARG A 38 -9.45 -19.66 -3.41
C ARG A 38 -10.76 -19.65 -4.19
N LEU A 39 -11.17 -18.50 -4.74
CA LEU A 39 -12.32 -18.42 -5.63
C LEU A 39 -12.11 -19.24 -6.91
N ASP A 40 -10.92 -19.13 -7.50
CA ASP A 40 -10.56 -19.89 -8.69
C ASP A 40 -10.61 -21.40 -8.45
N GLN A 41 -10.01 -21.86 -7.35
CA GLN A 41 -10.07 -23.27 -6.92
C GLN A 41 -11.51 -23.76 -6.75
N LEU A 42 -12.39 -22.98 -6.13
CA LEU A 42 -13.80 -23.35 -5.95
C LEU A 42 -14.55 -23.44 -7.28
N LYS A 43 -14.26 -22.52 -8.23
CA LYS A 43 -14.88 -22.55 -9.57
C LYS A 43 -14.42 -23.77 -10.36
N THR A 44 -13.12 -24.05 -10.37
CA THR A 44 -12.54 -25.22 -11.02
C THR A 44 -13.15 -26.51 -10.45
N TYR A 45 -13.17 -26.64 -9.12
CA TYR A 45 -13.78 -27.79 -8.46
C TYR A 45 -15.27 -27.94 -8.81
N ALA A 46 -16.04 -26.84 -8.83
CA ALA A 46 -17.46 -26.89 -9.20
C ALA A 46 -17.67 -27.35 -10.66
N GLN A 47 -16.79 -26.93 -11.56
CA GLN A 47 -16.82 -27.34 -12.96
C GLN A 47 -16.49 -28.83 -13.10
N GLU A 48 -15.40 -29.29 -12.50
CA GLU A 48 -14.96 -30.69 -12.52
C GLU A 48 -16.05 -31.61 -11.95
N TYR A 49 -16.66 -31.21 -10.84
CA TYR A 49 -17.75 -31.97 -10.22
C TYR A 49 -18.97 -32.11 -11.14
N ARG A 50 -19.38 -31.02 -11.82
CA ARG A 50 -20.50 -31.05 -12.78
C ARG A 50 -20.19 -31.96 -13.97
N GLN A 51 -18.94 -31.93 -14.47
CA GLN A 51 -18.51 -32.81 -15.58
C GLN A 51 -18.53 -34.29 -15.16
N GLN A 52 -18.01 -34.61 -13.97
CA GLN A 52 -18.01 -35.97 -13.44
C GLN A 52 -19.44 -36.49 -13.19
N LEU A 53 -20.34 -35.63 -12.74
CA LEU A 53 -21.75 -35.99 -12.57
C LEU A 53 -22.39 -36.30 -13.94
N GLN A 54 -22.13 -35.47 -14.94
CA GLN A 54 -22.67 -35.66 -16.30
C GLN A 54 -22.21 -36.99 -16.90
N SER A 55 -20.91 -37.34 -16.78
CA SER A 55 -20.41 -38.63 -17.27
C SER A 55 -21.04 -39.81 -16.53
N THR A 56 -21.17 -39.73 -15.20
CA THR A 56 -21.79 -40.79 -14.39
C THR A 56 -23.25 -41.05 -14.79
N ILE A 57 -24.02 -39.99 -15.05
CA ILE A 57 -25.40 -40.08 -15.53
C ILE A 57 -25.48 -40.75 -16.91
N MET A 58 -24.57 -40.41 -17.81
CA MET A 58 -24.52 -40.97 -19.17
C MET A 58 -24.12 -42.46 -19.19
N ASP A 59 -23.16 -42.85 -18.36
CA ASP A 59 -22.57 -44.19 -18.41
C ASP A 59 -23.34 -45.25 -17.61
N SER A 60 -24.00 -44.88 -16.51
CA SER A 60 -24.45 -45.88 -15.53
C SER A 60 -25.90 -45.76 -15.05
N GLY A 61 -26.65 -44.72 -15.44
CA GLY A 61 -28.00 -44.50 -14.93
C GLY A 61 -28.01 -44.23 -13.42
N VAL A 62 -28.35 -43.01 -13.01
CA VAL A 62 -28.26 -42.61 -11.60
C VAL A 62 -29.62 -42.73 -10.91
N SER A 63 -29.65 -43.23 -9.67
CA SER A 63 -30.89 -43.31 -8.89
C SER A 63 -31.42 -41.91 -8.56
N ILE A 64 -32.75 -41.78 -8.39
CA ILE A 64 -33.39 -40.50 -8.02
C ILE A 64 -32.80 -39.94 -6.70
N MET A 65 -32.51 -40.82 -5.73
CA MET A 65 -31.92 -40.43 -4.45
C MET A 65 -30.49 -39.86 -4.60
N ALA A 66 -29.68 -40.46 -5.50
CA ALA A 66 -28.36 -39.94 -5.79
C ALA A 66 -28.44 -38.58 -6.52
N LEU A 67 -29.35 -38.42 -7.48
CA LEU A 67 -29.60 -37.14 -8.14
C LEU A 67 -29.97 -36.01 -7.15
N GLN A 68 -30.86 -36.29 -6.19
CA GLN A 68 -31.21 -35.32 -5.14
C GLN A 68 -30.01 -34.92 -4.29
N THR A 69 -29.19 -35.90 -3.88
CA THR A 69 -27.96 -35.65 -3.12
C THR A 69 -27.01 -34.73 -3.88
N HIS A 70 -26.78 -35.00 -5.17
CA HIS A 70 -25.95 -34.16 -6.03
C HIS A 70 -26.50 -32.73 -6.15
N GLN A 71 -27.81 -32.58 -6.33
CA GLN A 71 -28.44 -31.26 -6.41
C GLN A 71 -28.26 -30.44 -5.12
N HIS A 72 -28.40 -31.09 -3.95
CA HIS A 72 -28.15 -30.44 -2.67
C HIS A 72 -26.69 -29.99 -2.53
N PHE A 73 -25.74 -30.84 -2.91
CA PHE A 73 -24.32 -30.49 -2.87
C PHE A 73 -23.99 -29.31 -3.80
N LEU A 74 -24.49 -29.33 -5.05
CA LEU A 74 -24.29 -28.23 -6.00
C LEU A 74 -24.85 -26.90 -5.46
N THR A 75 -26.03 -26.94 -4.84
CA THR A 75 -26.65 -25.75 -4.24
C THR A 75 -25.80 -25.20 -3.10
N SER A 76 -25.26 -26.07 -2.24
CA SER A 76 -24.34 -25.69 -1.17
C SER A 76 -23.04 -25.09 -1.72
N LEU A 77 -22.45 -25.72 -2.74
CA LEU A 77 -21.23 -25.28 -3.40
C LEU A 77 -21.39 -23.90 -4.06
N ASP A 78 -22.50 -23.69 -4.78
CA ASP A 78 -22.83 -22.38 -5.37
C ASP A 78 -22.98 -21.30 -4.26
N GLY A 79 -23.53 -21.66 -3.11
CA GLY A 79 -23.59 -20.79 -1.93
C GLY A 79 -22.21 -20.40 -1.39
N VAL A 80 -21.29 -21.36 -1.29
CA VAL A 80 -19.90 -21.14 -0.87
C VAL A 80 -19.15 -20.27 -1.88
N VAL A 81 -19.30 -20.52 -3.18
CA VAL A 81 -18.73 -19.70 -4.26
C VAL A 81 -19.24 -18.26 -4.15
N ALA A 82 -20.54 -18.06 -3.97
CA ALA A 82 -21.12 -16.73 -3.80
C ALA A 82 -20.55 -16.01 -2.57
N GLN A 83 -20.33 -16.73 -1.46
CA GLN A 83 -19.66 -16.16 -0.29
C GLN A 83 -18.21 -15.77 -0.59
N GLN A 84 -17.48 -16.61 -1.31
CA GLN A 84 -16.09 -16.34 -1.69
C GLN A 84 -15.98 -15.13 -2.62
N VAL A 85 -16.90 -14.96 -3.57
CA VAL A 85 -16.99 -13.76 -4.41
C VAL A 85 -17.11 -12.50 -3.55
N ARG A 86 -17.98 -12.52 -2.53
CA ARG A 86 -18.11 -11.38 -1.59
C ARG A 86 -16.81 -11.09 -0.84
N ARG A 87 -16.05 -12.11 -0.45
CA ARG A 87 -14.72 -11.94 0.21
C ARG A 87 -13.69 -11.33 -0.74
N VAL A 88 -13.66 -11.76 -2.00
CA VAL A 88 -12.81 -11.17 -3.03
C VAL A 88 -13.16 -9.69 -3.23
N SER A 89 -14.44 -9.35 -3.34
CA SER A 89 -14.87 -7.95 -3.44
C SER A 89 -14.47 -7.14 -2.21
N ALA A 90 -14.72 -7.64 -0.99
CA ALA A 90 -14.37 -6.95 0.25
C ALA A 90 -12.84 -6.72 0.41
N SER A 91 -12.04 -7.71 0.04
CA SER A 91 -10.57 -7.58 0.04
C SER A 91 -10.08 -6.60 -1.02
N GLN A 92 -10.72 -6.54 -2.19
CA GLN A 92 -10.42 -5.53 -3.22
C GLN A 92 -10.69 -4.11 -2.69
N TYR A 93 -11.86 -3.87 -2.09
CA TYR A 93 -12.16 -2.57 -1.47
C TYR A 93 -11.12 -2.18 -0.42
N THR A 94 -10.63 -3.14 0.37
CA THR A 94 -9.58 -2.89 1.36
C THR A 94 -8.25 -2.51 0.70
N VAL A 95 -7.87 -3.16 -0.40
CA VAL A 95 -6.69 -2.80 -1.18
C VAL A 95 -6.80 -1.38 -1.71
N ASP A 96 -7.96 -1.01 -2.26
CA ASP A 96 -8.19 0.31 -2.84
C ASP A 96 -8.11 1.42 -1.79
N ASP A 97 -8.75 1.23 -0.63
CA ASP A 97 -8.70 2.17 0.50
C ASP A 97 -7.27 2.38 1.02
N VAL A 98 -6.53 1.29 1.26
CA VAL A 98 -5.16 1.38 1.74
C VAL A 98 -4.23 1.99 0.68
N GLN A 99 -4.49 1.73 -0.61
CA GLN A 99 -3.76 2.35 -1.71
C GLN A 99 -4.00 3.86 -1.79
N GLU A 100 -5.22 4.33 -1.51
CA GLU A 100 -5.51 5.76 -1.44
C GLU A 100 -4.79 6.42 -0.24
N ALA A 101 -4.82 5.78 0.93
CA ALA A 101 -4.07 6.22 2.10
C ALA A 101 -2.56 6.30 1.81
N TRP A 102 -2.00 5.29 1.15
CA TRP A 102 -0.60 5.27 0.75
C TRP A 102 -0.22 6.44 -0.15
N LYS A 103 -1.07 6.76 -1.16
CA LYS A 103 -0.86 7.92 -2.03
C LYS A 103 -0.82 9.23 -1.24
N LYS A 104 -1.75 9.41 -0.29
CA LYS A 104 -1.80 10.60 0.58
C LYS A 104 -0.55 10.70 1.46
N ASP A 105 -0.12 9.61 2.07
CA ASP A 105 1.09 9.58 2.90
C ASP A 105 2.35 9.88 2.06
N LYS A 106 2.43 9.35 0.83
CA LYS A 106 3.54 9.63 -0.09
C LYS A 106 3.60 11.10 -0.50
N GLN A 107 2.45 11.70 -0.83
CA GLN A 107 2.36 13.13 -1.14
C GLN A 107 2.82 13.98 0.05
N ARG A 108 2.41 13.61 1.27
CA ARG A 108 2.80 14.32 2.50
C ARG A 108 4.31 14.25 2.75
N LEU A 109 4.94 13.09 2.57
CA LEU A 109 6.40 12.96 2.68
C LEU A 109 7.11 13.88 1.66
N ASN A 110 6.71 13.81 0.39
CA ASN A 110 7.30 14.64 -0.66
C ASN A 110 7.17 16.15 -0.35
N ALA A 111 6.04 16.56 0.24
CA ALA A 111 5.83 17.95 0.64
C ALA A 111 6.81 18.38 1.76
N PHE A 112 7.02 17.54 2.78
CA PHE A 112 7.98 17.84 3.84
C PHE A 112 9.42 17.84 3.34
N GLU A 113 9.80 16.92 2.45
CA GLU A 113 11.11 16.93 1.79
C GLU A 113 11.35 18.24 1.02
N ALA A 114 10.36 18.69 0.24
CA ALA A 114 10.47 19.94 -0.50
C ALA A 114 10.61 21.15 0.43
N LEU A 115 9.85 21.20 1.52
CA LEU A 115 9.93 22.28 2.51
C LEU A 115 11.27 22.27 3.26
N LYS A 116 11.77 21.09 3.64
CA LYS A 116 13.10 20.93 4.27
C LYS A 116 14.19 21.45 3.34
N ASN A 117 14.19 21.02 2.08
CA ASN A 117 15.19 21.45 1.10
C ASN A 117 15.19 22.97 0.91
N ARG A 118 14.01 23.60 0.87
CA ARG A 118 13.89 25.06 0.83
C ARG A 118 14.47 25.72 2.08
N ALA A 119 14.18 25.19 3.26
CA ALA A 119 14.71 25.71 4.52
C ALA A 119 16.25 25.61 4.59
N ASP A 120 16.82 24.49 4.14
CA ASP A 120 18.26 24.29 4.08
C ASP A 120 18.95 25.26 3.11
N VAL A 121 18.38 25.46 1.92
CA VAL A 121 18.89 26.45 0.96
C VAL A 121 18.85 27.86 1.56
N GLN A 122 17.76 28.25 2.22
CA GLN A 122 17.64 29.56 2.85
C GLN A 122 18.63 29.75 4.00
N ARG A 123 18.89 28.70 4.78
CA ARG A 123 19.90 28.73 5.85
C ARG A 123 21.29 28.92 5.27
N LEU A 124 21.67 28.14 4.27
CA LEU A 124 22.98 28.24 3.61
C LEU A 124 23.21 29.65 3.03
N LEU A 125 22.19 30.24 2.39
CA LEU A 125 22.27 31.61 1.88
C LEU A 125 22.48 32.65 2.99
N LYS A 126 21.87 32.47 4.16
CA LYS A 126 22.07 33.37 5.31
C LYS A 126 23.48 33.21 5.90
N GLU A 127 23.94 31.97 6.07
CA GLU A 127 25.28 31.67 6.56
C GLU A 127 26.35 32.27 5.64
N ASN A 128 26.25 32.05 4.32
CA ASN A 128 27.18 32.62 3.34
C ASN A 128 27.21 34.16 3.37
N ARG A 129 26.04 34.82 3.50
CA ARG A 129 25.95 36.28 3.67
C ARG A 129 26.61 36.78 4.95
N LEU A 130 26.52 36.03 6.05
CA LEU A 130 27.16 36.38 7.32
C LEU A 130 28.67 36.21 7.21
N GLU A 131 29.15 35.11 6.65
CA GLU A 131 30.57 34.85 6.40
C GLU A 131 31.19 35.93 5.52
N GLN A 132 30.53 36.28 4.40
CA GLN A 132 31.00 37.34 3.51
C GLN A 132 31.13 38.69 4.24
N LYS A 133 30.12 39.07 5.04
CA LYS A 133 30.17 40.31 5.84
C LYS A 133 31.34 40.31 6.84
N LEU A 134 31.57 39.20 7.52
CA LEU A 134 32.68 39.08 8.46
C LEU A 134 34.02 39.22 7.74
N MET A 135 34.19 38.57 6.59
CA MET A 135 35.40 38.69 5.75
C MET A 135 35.65 40.13 5.30
N ASP A 136 34.60 40.82 4.84
CA ASP A 136 34.68 42.22 4.41
C ASP A 136 35.08 43.14 5.58
N GLU A 137 34.55 42.90 6.79
CA GLU A 137 34.94 43.65 8.00
C GLU A 137 36.40 43.43 8.37
N PHE A 138 36.88 42.18 8.33
CA PHE A 138 38.28 41.87 8.58
C PHE A 138 39.20 42.54 7.56
N ALA A 139 38.86 42.48 6.27
CA ALA A 139 39.61 43.13 5.21
C ALA A 139 39.70 44.66 5.40
N ARG A 140 38.57 45.31 5.75
CA ARG A 140 38.54 46.76 6.06
C ARG A 140 39.44 47.10 7.25
N ARG A 141 39.34 46.37 8.36
CA ARG A 141 40.18 46.60 9.55
C ARG A 141 41.67 46.40 9.26
N ALA A 142 42.03 45.40 8.45
CA ALA A 142 43.40 45.18 8.04
C ALA A 142 43.94 46.34 7.18
N SER A 143 43.14 46.84 6.23
CA SER A 143 43.52 47.99 5.41
C SER A 143 43.74 49.28 6.21
N GLN A 144 42.93 49.53 7.24
CA GLN A 144 43.06 50.70 8.12
C GLN A 144 44.28 50.65 9.05
N ARG A 145 44.87 49.47 9.29
CA ARG A 145 46.08 49.30 10.10
C ARG A 145 47.37 49.46 9.30
N ASN A 146 47.30 49.34 7.98
CA ASN A 146 48.45 49.46 7.08
C ASN A 146 48.58 50.87 6.45
N THR A 147 47.76 51.82 6.88
CA THR A 147 47.85 53.26 6.58
C THR A 147 48.29 54.01 7.82
#